data_AF-A0A9P0GIZ5-F1
#
_entry.id   AF-A0A9P0GIZ5-F1
#
_cell.length_a   1.000
_cell.length_b   1.000
_cell.length_c   1.000
_cell.angle_alpha   90.00
_cell.angle_beta   90.00
_cell.angle_gamma   90.00
#
_symmetry.space_group_name_H-M   'P 1'
#
loop_
_entity.id
_entity.type
_entity.pdbx_description
1 polymer ?
#
loop_
_entity_poly.entity_id
_entity_poly.type
_entity_poly.pdbx_seq_one_letter_code
_entity_poly.pdbx_strand_id
1 'polypeptide(L)'
;MRTRRRFFREFNKTAPTYKTIMKWFNIFKNNGSLARENEISAIIIFYMIPLVYTSLLLDLPSHLSASQFNISRSKVHRILQALKLKSYKIQLHQKLYERDKEKHLYTSMCETLLDLIRNNPELLLIMSDEASFHVNGAVNRHNCRIWSEENPHEFYESVRKRLS
;
A
#
# COMPACT_ATOMS: atom_id res chain seq x y z
N MET A 1 -38.26 -36.14 -24.19
CA MET A 1 -38.61 -35.77 -22.79
C MET A 1 -37.95 -36.62 -21.67
N ARG A 2 -37.28 -37.75 -21.96
CA ARG A 2 -36.69 -38.63 -20.90
C ARG A 2 -35.46 -38.06 -20.19
N THR A 3 -34.60 -37.33 -20.90
CA THR A 3 -33.32 -36.79 -20.39
C THR A 3 -33.48 -35.72 -19.33
N ARG A 4 -34.39 -34.75 -19.51
CA ARG A 4 -34.62 -33.67 -18.53
C ARG A 4 -35.19 -34.19 -17.20
N ARG A 5 -36.12 -35.15 -17.26
CA ARG A 5 -36.71 -35.77 -16.07
C ARG A 5 -35.70 -36.62 -15.31
N ARG A 6 -34.81 -37.33 -16.02
CA ARG A 6 -33.70 -38.08 -15.40
C ARG A 6 -32.70 -37.16 -14.69
N PHE A 7 -32.30 -36.06 -15.33
CA PHE A 7 -31.41 -35.07 -14.73
C PHE A 7 -31.99 -34.47 -13.43
N PHE A 8 -33.28 -34.13 -13.44
CA PHE A 8 -33.96 -33.61 -12.24
C PHE A 8 -33.98 -34.64 -11.11
N ARG A 9 -34.24 -35.93 -11.42
CA ARG A 9 -34.20 -37.00 -10.40
C ARG A 9 -32.82 -37.18 -9.76
N GLU A 10 -31.76 -36.97 -10.53
CA GLU A 10 -30.39 -37.22 -10.09
C GLU A 10 -29.78 -36.03 -9.34
N PHE A 11 -30.01 -34.81 -9.81
CA PHE A 11 -29.38 -33.59 -9.28
C PHE A 11 -30.33 -32.66 -8.52
N ASN A 12 -31.62 -33.01 -8.44
CA ASN A 12 -32.70 -32.22 -7.83
C ASN A 12 -32.73 -30.75 -8.31
N LYS A 13 -32.35 -30.53 -9.57
CA LYS A 13 -32.24 -29.21 -10.21
C LYS A 13 -32.76 -29.28 -11.63
N THR A 14 -33.27 -28.17 -12.14
CA THR A 14 -33.72 -28.08 -13.53
C THR A 14 -32.55 -28.30 -14.48
N ALA A 15 -32.79 -29.07 -15.54
CA ALA A 15 -31.77 -29.36 -16.53
C ALA A 15 -31.29 -28.06 -17.20
N PRO A 16 -29.97 -27.83 -17.29
CA PRO A 16 -29.42 -26.61 -17.89
C PRO A 16 -29.89 -26.46 -19.34
N THR A 17 -30.05 -25.21 -19.77
CA THR A 17 -30.46 -24.91 -21.15
C THR A 17 -29.29 -25.11 -22.11
N TYR A 18 -29.58 -25.29 -23.40
CA TYR A 18 -28.56 -25.35 -24.45
C TYR A 18 -27.58 -24.19 -24.39
N LYS A 19 -28.06 -22.96 -24.14
CA LYS A 19 -27.22 -21.76 -23.97
C LYS A 19 -26.25 -21.90 -22.79
N THR A 20 -26.70 -22.46 -21.67
CA THR A 20 -25.88 -22.69 -20.48
C THR A 20 -24.80 -23.74 -20.75
N ILE A 21 -25.17 -24.84 -21.41
CA ILE A 21 -24.23 -25.92 -21.77
C ILE A 21 -23.17 -25.40 -22.75
N MET A 22 -23.57 -24.66 -23.78
CA MET A 22 -22.63 -24.09 -24.75
C MET A 22 -21.71 -23.04 -24.12
N LYS A 23 -22.21 -22.25 -23.17
CA LYS A 23 -21.39 -21.33 -22.38
C LYS A 23 -20.34 -22.08 -21.57
N TRP A 24 -20.70 -23.13 -20.85
CA TRP A 24 -19.75 -23.95 -20.10
C TRP A 24 -18.72 -24.62 -21.01
N PHE A 25 -19.15 -25.16 -22.15
CA PHE A 25 -18.26 -25.75 -23.14
C PHE A 25 -17.23 -24.75 -23.67
N ASN A 26 -17.66 -23.53 -24.02
CA ASN A 26 -16.76 -22.49 -24.49
C ASN A 26 -15.78 -22.02 -23.41
N ILE A 27 -16.24 -21.88 -22.15
CA ILE A 27 -15.37 -21.55 -21.01
C ILE A 27 -14.31 -22.64 -20.83
N PHE A 28 -14.72 -23.92 -20.87
CA PHE A 28 -13.79 -25.04 -20.72
C PHE A 28 -12.80 -25.14 -21.89
N LYS A 29 -13.27 -24.94 -23.13
CA LYS A 29 -12.41 -24.98 -24.32
C LYS A 29 -11.33 -23.88 -24.29
N ASN A 30 -11.68 -22.68 -23.79
CA ASN A 30 -10.75 -21.55 -23.77
C ASN A 30 -9.84 -21.56 -22.54
N ASN A 31 -10.35 -21.94 -21.36
CA ASN A 31 -9.63 -21.82 -20.09
C ASN A 31 -9.12 -23.16 -19.53
N GLY A 32 -9.48 -24.29 -20.16
CA GLY A 32 -9.12 -25.64 -19.71
C GLY A 32 -9.78 -26.09 -18.39
N SER A 33 -10.61 -25.25 -17.78
CA SER A 33 -11.25 -25.50 -16.48
C SER A 33 -12.61 -24.83 -16.37
N LEU A 34 -13.52 -25.47 -15.65
CA LEU A 34 -14.82 -24.93 -15.22
C LEU A 34 -14.79 -24.36 -13.79
N ALA A 35 -13.64 -24.41 -13.12
CA ALA A 35 -13.46 -23.85 -11.79
C ALA A 35 -13.73 -22.35 -11.81
N ARG A 36 -14.38 -21.85 -10.74
CA ARG A 36 -14.62 -20.41 -10.60
C ARG A 36 -13.26 -19.72 -10.41
N GLU A 37 -13.05 -18.61 -11.11
CA GLU A 37 -11.81 -17.81 -11.07
C GLU A 37 -11.33 -17.50 -9.63
N ASN A 38 -12.25 -17.48 -8.68
CA ASN A 38 -11.99 -17.24 -7.26
C ASN A 38 -11.05 -18.30 -6.63
N GLU A 39 -11.17 -19.58 -6.98
CA GLU A 39 -10.32 -20.66 -6.42
C GLU A 39 -8.89 -20.59 -6.97
N ILE A 40 -8.76 -20.32 -8.27
CA ILE A 40 -7.47 -20.10 -8.93
C ILE A 40 -6.79 -18.85 -8.35
N SER A 41 -7.56 -17.80 -8.03
CA SER A 41 -7.01 -16.59 -7.44
C SER A 41 -6.48 -16.78 -6.02
N ALA A 42 -7.09 -17.68 -5.22
CA ALA A 42 -6.61 -17.99 -3.87
C ALA A 42 -5.30 -18.78 -3.89
N ILE A 43 -5.18 -19.76 -4.79
CA ILE A 43 -3.95 -20.52 -4.99
C ILE A 43 -2.81 -19.61 -5.46
N ILE A 44 -3.08 -18.72 -6.42
CA ILE A 44 -2.09 -17.74 -6.90
C ILE A 44 -1.68 -16.79 -5.77
N ILE A 45 -2.63 -16.31 -4.95
CA ILE A 45 -2.32 -15.50 -3.77
C ILE A 45 -1.37 -16.25 -2.84
N PHE A 46 -1.62 -17.53 -2.55
CA PHE A 46 -0.78 -18.34 -1.67
C PHE A 46 0.68 -18.44 -2.16
N TYR A 47 0.89 -18.72 -3.45
CA TYR A 47 2.24 -18.77 -4.03
C TYR A 47 2.93 -17.40 -4.12
N MET A 48 2.19 -16.30 -4.12
CA MET A 48 2.72 -14.93 -4.19
C MET A 48 3.03 -14.31 -2.82
N ILE A 49 2.56 -14.92 -1.73
CA ILE A 49 2.80 -14.46 -0.36
C ILE A 49 4.32 -14.34 -0.04
N PRO A 50 5.18 -15.36 -0.31
CA PRO A 50 6.61 -15.28 -0.02
C PRO A 50 7.30 -14.13 -0.75
N LEU A 51 6.86 -13.85 -1.97
CA LEU A 51 7.38 -12.78 -2.82
C LEU A 51 7.08 -11.40 -2.23
N VAL A 52 5.85 -11.22 -1.73
CA VAL A 52 5.45 -9.99 -1.01
C VAL A 52 6.22 -9.85 0.29
N TYR A 53 6.44 -10.94 1.04
CA TYR A 53 7.31 -10.93 2.23
C TYR A 53 8.76 -10.53 1.90
N THR A 54 9.36 -11.04 0.82
CA THR A 54 10.70 -10.60 0.40
C THR A 54 10.76 -9.11 0.04
N SER A 55 9.67 -8.57 -0.51
CA SER A 55 9.58 -7.13 -0.82
C SER A 55 9.41 -6.26 0.42
N LEU A 56 8.70 -6.77 1.42
CA LEU A 56 8.52 -6.12 2.72
C LEU A 56 9.82 -6.12 3.53
N LEU A 57 10.59 -7.21 3.48
CA LEU A 57 11.94 -7.28 4.06
C LEU A 57 12.95 -6.33 3.41
N LEU A 58 12.64 -5.84 2.20
CA LEU A 58 13.45 -4.85 1.47
C LEU A 58 12.88 -3.42 1.57
N ASP A 59 11.88 -3.19 2.43
CA ASP A 59 11.18 -1.91 2.61
C ASP A 59 10.69 -1.26 1.30
N LEU A 60 10.37 -2.07 0.30
CA LEU A 60 9.94 -1.57 -1.00
C LEU A 60 8.49 -1.07 -0.93
N PRO A 61 8.20 0.15 -1.44
CA PRO A 61 6.84 0.63 -1.61
C PRO A 61 6.01 -0.31 -2.50
N SER A 62 4.71 -0.40 -2.23
CA SER A 62 3.80 -1.32 -2.91
C SER A 62 3.79 -1.20 -4.44
N HIS A 63 4.08 -0.01 -4.99
CA HIS A 63 4.21 0.18 -6.44
C HIS A 63 5.50 -0.42 -7.01
N LEU A 64 6.61 -0.32 -6.28
CA LEU A 64 7.88 -0.91 -6.70
C LEU A 64 7.82 -2.43 -6.59
N SER A 65 7.18 -2.98 -5.56
CA SER A 65 6.90 -4.41 -5.48
C SER A 65 6.05 -4.89 -6.68
N ALA A 66 4.99 -4.14 -7.05
CA ALA A 66 4.18 -4.45 -8.21
C ALA A 66 5.00 -4.50 -9.52
N SER A 67 5.88 -3.51 -9.71
CA SER A 67 6.77 -3.44 -10.89
C SER A 67 7.83 -4.55 -10.90
N GLN A 68 8.47 -4.82 -9.76
CA GLN A 68 9.56 -5.79 -9.64
C GLN A 68 9.08 -7.22 -9.87
N PHE A 69 7.86 -7.53 -9.44
CA PHE A 69 7.31 -8.87 -9.53
C PHE A 69 6.31 -9.05 -10.68
N ASN A 70 6.10 -8.01 -11.50
CA ASN A 70 5.15 -8.00 -12.60
C ASN A 70 3.71 -8.37 -12.15
N ILE A 71 3.31 -7.87 -10.98
CA ILE A 71 2.00 -8.11 -10.36
C ILE A 71 1.20 -6.81 -10.40
N SER A 72 -0.07 -6.87 -10.80
CA SER A 72 -0.95 -5.69 -10.72
C SER A 72 -1.07 -5.19 -9.27
N ARG A 73 -1.08 -3.87 -9.05
CA ARG A 73 -1.24 -3.25 -7.72
C ARG A 73 -2.43 -3.80 -6.93
N SER A 74 -3.56 -4.05 -7.58
CA SER A 74 -4.77 -4.59 -6.94
C SER A 74 -4.56 -6.00 -6.38
N LYS A 75 -3.75 -6.84 -7.04
CA LYS A 75 -3.38 -8.17 -6.52
C LYS A 75 -2.49 -8.07 -5.30
N VAL A 76 -1.49 -7.19 -5.31
CA VAL A 76 -0.64 -6.92 -4.13
C VAL A 76 -1.51 -6.48 -2.95
N HIS A 77 -2.45 -5.56 -3.17
CA HIS A 77 -3.35 -5.12 -2.11
C HIS A 77 -4.24 -6.25 -1.58
N ARG A 78 -4.78 -7.12 -2.46
CA ARG A 78 -5.56 -8.30 -2.03
C ARG A 78 -4.73 -9.26 -1.18
N ILE A 79 -3.46 -9.49 -1.53
CA ILE A 79 -2.55 -10.34 -0.76
C ILE A 79 -2.33 -9.72 0.63
N LEU A 80 -2.03 -8.42 0.70
CA LEU A 80 -1.83 -7.71 1.96
C LEU A 80 -3.07 -7.76 2.88
N GLN A 81 -4.28 -7.64 2.31
CA GLN A 81 -5.54 -7.80 3.04
C GLN A 81 -5.74 -9.24 3.54
N ALA A 82 -5.41 -10.24 2.71
CA ALA A 82 -5.51 -11.65 3.10
C ALA A 82 -4.56 -11.99 4.26
N LEU A 83 -3.37 -11.36 4.28
CA LEU A 83 -2.40 -11.45 5.38
C LEU A 83 -2.77 -10.58 6.60
N LYS A 84 -3.89 -9.85 6.58
CA LYS A 84 -4.34 -8.94 7.65
C LYS A 84 -3.31 -7.88 8.05
N LEU A 85 -2.39 -7.51 7.16
CA LEU A 85 -1.39 -6.49 7.41
C LEU A 85 -2.02 -5.10 7.37
N LYS A 86 -1.59 -4.23 8.30
CA LYS A 86 -1.98 -2.83 8.38
C LYS A 86 -0.92 -1.97 7.70
N SER A 87 -1.36 -0.91 7.04
CA SER A 87 -0.47 0.08 6.42
C SER A 87 -0.08 1.14 7.45
N TYR A 88 1.23 1.30 7.67
CA TYR A 88 1.83 2.36 8.47
C TYR A 88 2.53 3.37 7.57
N LYS A 89 2.23 4.65 7.77
CA LYS A 89 2.86 5.74 7.02
C LYS A 89 4.19 6.10 7.68
N ILE A 90 5.26 6.14 6.89
CA ILE A 90 6.56 6.59 7.38
C ILE A 90 6.50 8.10 7.65
N GLN A 91 6.89 8.50 8.86
CA GLN A 91 6.98 9.90 9.26
C GLN A 91 8.45 10.27 9.41
N LEU A 92 8.86 11.37 8.76
CA LEU A 92 10.18 11.94 8.95
C LEU A 92 10.10 13.02 10.03
N HIS A 93 10.86 12.85 11.09
CA HIS A 93 11.01 13.85 12.14
C HIS A 93 12.43 14.39 12.11
N GLN A 94 12.59 15.68 12.37
CA GLN A 94 13.91 16.26 12.65
C GLN A 94 14.36 15.76 14.02
N LYS A 95 15.57 15.20 14.09
CA LYS A 95 16.15 14.76 15.36
C LYS A 95 16.49 16.01 16.19
N LEU A 96 15.89 16.12 17.37
CA LEU A 96 16.22 17.15 18.35
C LEU A 96 17.23 16.59 19.35
N TYR A 97 18.36 17.26 19.54
CA TYR A 97 19.35 16.87 20.54
C TYR A 97 18.95 17.38 21.93
N GLU A 98 19.49 16.80 23.01
CA GLU A 98 19.22 17.26 24.39
C GLU A 98 19.45 18.78 24.56
N ARG A 99 20.45 19.33 23.88
CA ARG A 99 20.75 20.78 23.86
C ARG A 99 19.66 21.60 23.16
N ASP A 100 18.98 21.05 22.16
CA ASP A 100 17.85 21.70 21.49
C ASP A 100 16.54 21.54 22.28
N LYS A 101 16.46 20.48 23.10
CA LYS A 101 15.38 20.24 24.06
C LYS A 101 15.49 21.12 25.30
N GLU A 102 16.63 21.76 25.55
CA GLU A 102 16.69 22.84 26.53
C GLU A 102 15.67 23.88 26.09
N LYS A 103 14.55 23.92 26.83
CA LYS A 103 13.37 24.75 26.62
C LYS A 103 13.68 26.20 26.25
N HIS A 104 14.90 26.68 26.50
CA HIS A 104 15.30 28.05 26.33
C HIS A 104 15.34 28.55 24.89
N LEU A 105 15.81 27.80 23.89
CA LEU A 105 15.98 28.41 22.55
C LEU A 105 14.67 28.43 21.74
N TYR A 106 14.00 27.28 21.62
CA TYR A 106 12.75 27.17 20.85
C TYR A 106 11.59 27.89 21.54
N THR A 107 11.44 27.73 22.86
CA THR A 107 10.33 28.38 23.59
C THR A 107 10.52 29.88 23.63
N SER A 108 11.75 30.37 23.89
CA SER A 108 12.04 31.82 23.86
C SER A 108 11.80 32.43 22.49
N MET A 109 12.22 31.76 21.41
CA MET A 109 11.94 32.23 20.05
C MET A 109 10.42 32.31 19.81
N CYS A 110 9.66 31.26 20.17
CA CYS A 110 8.21 31.24 20.00
C CYS A 110 7.52 32.33 20.85
N GLU A 111 7.93 32.51 22.10
CA GLU A 111 7.40 33.55 22.99
C GLU A 111 7.68 34.95 22.42
N THR A 112 8.91 35.19 21.98
CA THR A 112 9.32 36.46 21.36
C THR A 112 8.53 36.74 20.08
N LEU A 113 8.31 35.73 19.23
CA LEU A 113 7.50 35.85 18.02
C LEU A 113 6.04 36.15 18.36
N LEU A 114 5.47 35.47 19.36
CA LEU A 114 4.11 35.70 19.82
C LEU A 114 3.92 37.13 20.35
N ASP A 115 4.88 37.65 21.11
CA ASP A 115 4.83 39.02 21.63
C ASP A 115 4.99 40.05 20.51
N LEU A 116 5.84 39.78 19.51
CA LEU A 116 5.97 40.61 18.30
C LEU A 116 4.65 40.71 17.53
N ILE A 117 3.95 39.59 17.36
CA ILE A 117 2.64 39.54 16.69
C ILE A 117 1.57 40.25 17.51
N ARG A 118 1.55 40.06 18.84
CA ARG A 118 0.57 40.71 19.74
C ARG A 118 0.74 42.23 19.78
N ASN A 119 1.98 42.70 19.80
CA ASN A 119 2.29 44.12 19.94
C ASN A 119 2.26 44.87 18.61
N ASN A 120 2.30 44.17 17.47
CA ASN A 120 2.27 44.78 16.14
C ASN A 120 1.23 44.06 15.25
N PRO A 121 -0.04 44.46 15.31
CA PRO A 121 -1.11 43.81 14.54
C PRO A 121 -0.95 43.97 13.02
N GLU A 122 -0.12 44.91 12.55
CA GLU A 122 0.21 45.10 11.12
C GLU A 122 1.52 44.42 10.69
N LEU A 123 2.12 43.59 11.55
CA LEU A 123 3.37 42.90 11.24
C LEU A 123 3.24 42.01 10.01
N LEU A 124 3.98 42.34 8.95
CA LEU A 124 4.11 41.50 7.76
C LEU A 124 5.35 40.60 7.89
N LEU A 125 5.14 39.34 8.26
CA LEU A 125 6.19 38.33 8.32
C LEU A 125 6.31 37.63 6.95
N ILE A 126 7.45 37.80 6.27
CA ILE A 126 7.77 37.09 5.03
C ILE A 126 8.85 36.05 5.34
N MET A 127 8.52 34.77 5.15
CA MET A 127 9.46 33.66 5.32
C MET A 127 9.71 33.01 3.96
N SER A 128 10.98 32.68 3.69
CA SER A 128 11.38 31.87 2.54
C SER A 128 12.02 30.58 3.01
N ASP A 129 11.76 29.47 2.33
CA ASP A 129 12.56 28.24 2.45
C ASP A 129 13.24 27.91 1.12
N GLU A 130 14.29 27.09 1.21
CA GLU A 130 14.91 26.46 0.05
C GLU A 130 14.60 24.96 0.05
N ALA A 131 13.93 24.49 -1.01
CA ALA A 131 13.62 23.09 -1.22
C ALA A 131 14.45 22.50 -2.38
N SER A 132 15.30 21.51 -2.08
CA SER A 132 16.01 20.75 -3.11
C SER A 132 15.16 19.60 -3.64
N PHE A 133 14.99 19.53 -4.96
CA PHE A 133 14.32 18.44 -5.67
C PHE A 133 15.34 17.62 -6.47
N HIS A 134 15.17 16.30 -6.53
CA HIS A 134 16.01 15.43 -7.35
C HIS A 134 15.19 14.78 -8.46
N VAL A 135 15.70 14.78 -9.69
CA VAL A 135 15.01 14.29 -10.91
C VAL A 135 15.13 12.77 -11.08
N ASN A 136 16.02 12.13 -10.32
CA ASN A 136 16.38 10.71 -10.39
C ASN A 136 15.31 9.74 -9.82
N GLY A 137 14.04 10.17 -9.74
CA GLY A 137 12.94 9.28 -9.37
C GLY A 137 13.01 8.76 -7.94
N ALA A 138 13.74 9.46 -7.06
CA ALA A 138 13.77 9.15 -5.64
C ALA A 138 12.34 8.94 -5.14
N VAL A 139 12.12 7.79 -4.50
CA VAL A 139 10.79 7.34 -4.11
C VAL A 139 10.09 8.46 -3.36
N ASN A 140 8.95 8.91 -3.89
CA ASN A 140 8.12 9.89 -3.20
C ASN A 140 7.71 9.28 -1.85
N ARG A 141 8.30 9.78 -0.77
CA ARG A 141 8.12 9.26 0.59
C ARG A 141 6.67 9.28 1.04
N HIS A 142 5.85 10.16 0.47
CA HIS A 142 4.40 10.18 0.73
C HIS A 142 3.70 8.90 0.27
N ASN A 143 4.27 8.18 -0.69
CA ASN A 143 3.79 6.90 -1.19
C ASN A 143 4.47 5.69 -0.52
N CYS A 144 5.43 5.91 0.39
CA CYS A 144 6.04 4.83 1.16
C CYS A 144 5.15 4.45 2.35
N ARG A 145 4.78 3.17 2.40
CA ARG A 145 4.00 2.58 3.48
C ARG A 145 4.62 1.25 3.86
N ILE A 146 4.80 1.04 5.16
CA ILE A 146 5.21 -0.25 5.72
C ILE A 146 3.93 -1.05 5.97
N TRP A 147 3.95 -2.33 5.65
CA TRP A 147 2.83 -3.22 5.93
C TRP A 147 3.24 -4.26 6.96
N SER A 148 2.60 -4.22 8.13
CA SER A 148 2.92 -5.09 9.27
C SER A 148 1.64 -5.41 10.06
N GLU A 149 1.64 -6.48 10.84
CA GLU A 149 0.52 -6.80 11.74
C GLU A 149 0.41 -5.77 12.88
N GLU A 150 1.57 -5.34 13.38
CA GLU A 150 1.75 -4.35 14.43
C GLU A 150 2.62 -3.18 13.98
N ASN A 151 2.55 -2.06 14.69
CA ASN A 151 3.41 -0.92 14.39
C ASN A 151 4.86 -1.30 14.75
N PRO A 152 5.82 -1.27 13.81
CA PRO A 152 7.18 -1.68 14.10
C PRO A 152 7.87 -0.80 15.14
N HIS A 153 7.39 0.43 15.39
CA HIS A 153 8.02 1.38 16.32
C HIS A 153 9.53 1.59 16.05
N GLU A 154 9.96 1.35 14.82
CA GLU A 154 11.34 1.50 14.39
C GLU A 154 11.63 2.93 13.97
N PHE A 155 12.82 3.39 14.30
CA PHE A 155 13.33 4.70 13.91
C PHE A 155 14.65 4.50 13.15
N TYR A 156 14.73 5.08 11.96
CA TYR A 156 15.95 5.09 11.16
C TYR A 156 16.53 6.49 11.08
N GLU A 157 17.77 6.65 11.53
CA GLU A 157 18.49 7.92 11.42
C GLU A 157 19.24 7.99 10.10
N SER A 158 18.95 9.02 9.31
CA SER A 158 19.68 9.29 8.07
C SER A 158 20.14 10.74 8.04
N VAL A 159 21.43 10.94 7.71
CA VAL A 159 21.98 12.28 7.50
C VAL A 159 21.69 12.68 6.06
N ARG A 160 20.99 13.80 5.87
CA ARG A 160 20.80 14.37 4.53
C ARG A 160 22.15 14.86 4.02
N LYS A 161 22.75 14.14 3.08
CA LYS A 161 23.96 14.60 2.38
C LYS A 161 23.59 15.84 1.57
N ARG A 162 24.15 17.00 1.92
CA ARG A 162 24.13 18.17 1.04
C ARG A 162 25.03 17.86 -0.14
N LEU A 163 24.49 17.93 -1.36
CA LEU A 163 25.32 17.90 -2.56
C LEU A 163 26.06 19.25 -2.59
N SER A 164 27.38 19.21 -2.44
CA SER A 164 28.29 20.35 -2.60
C SER A 164 28.46 20.70 -4.07
#